data_AF-B5A1T3-F1
#
_entry.id   AF-B5A1T3-F1
#
_cell.length_a   1.000
_cell.length_b   1.000
_cell.length_c   1.000
_cell.angle_alpha   90.00
_cell.angle_beta   90.00
_cell.angle_gamma   90.00
#
_symmetry.space_group_name_H-M   'P 1'
#
loop_
_entity.id
_entity.type
_entity.pdbx_description
1 polymer ?
#
loop_
_entity_poly.entity_id
_entity_poly.type
_entity_poly.pdbx_seq_one_letter_code
_entity_poly.pdbx_strand_id
1 'polypeptide(L)' 'YTASSGVANFPSYVSVGFVNDVQISYCDSNINKNIPKQDWMNNVSSEHPNYWEEETLTCREKQKIFKKNINIA' A
#
# COMPACT_ATOMS: atom_id res chain seq x y z
N TYR A 1 4.52 3.32 -6.19
CA TYR A 1 3.28 4.04 -5.82
C TYR A 1 2.65 4.58 -7.08
N THR A 2 1.34 4.42 -7.22
CA THR A 2 0.55 5.00 -8.31
C THR A 2 -0.64 5.71 -7.69
N ALA A 3 -0.94 6.91 -8.18
CA ALA A 3 -2.15 7.63 -7.82
C ALA A 3 -2.82 8.13 -9.09
N SER A 4 -4.15 8.13 -9.12
CA SER A 4 -4.92 8.46 -10.32
C SER A 4 -6.25 9.11 -9.96
N SER A 5 -6.75 9.97 -10.85
CA SER A 5 -8.06 10.61 -10.75
C SER A 5 -8.82 10.41 -12.06
N GLY A 6 -10.14 10.18 -11.97
CA GLY A 6 -11.02 10.04 -13.14
C GLY A 6 -10.92 8.72 -13.93
N VAL A 7 -10.12 7.75 -13.47
CA VAL A 7 -10.01 6.43 -14.12
C VAL A 7 -11.05 5.48 -13.53
N ALA A 8 -12.05 5.10 -14.35
CA ALA A 8 -13.06 4.14 -13.94
C ALA A 8 -12.45 2.77 -13.63
N ASN A 9 -13.00 2.06 -12.63
CA ASN A 9 -12.60 0.70 -12.22
C ASN A 9 -11.13 0.53 -11.79
N PHE A 10 -10.41 1.62 -11.52
CA PHE A 10 -9.03 1.57 -11.01
C PHE A 10 -8.95 2.29 -9.65
N PRO A 11 -8.24 1.73 -8.65
CA PRO A 11 -8.09 2.39 -7.36
C PRO A 11 -7.40 3.75 -7.50
N SER A 12 -7.92 4.77 -6.82
CA SER A 12 -7.32 6.12 -6.81
C SER A 12 -5.88 6.16 -6.26
N TYR A 13 -5.46 5.12 -5.54
CA TYR A 13 -4.10 4.92 -5.05
C TYR A 13 -3.77 3.43 -5.00
N VAL A 14 -2.55 3.08 -5.39
CA VAL A 14 -1.97 1.73 -5.30
C VAL A 14 -0.52 1.81 -4.85
N SER A 15 -0.12 0.96 -3.92
CA SER A 15 1.28 0.71 -3.56
C SER A 15 1.61 -0.77 -3.60
N VAL A 16 2.71 -1.11 -4.25
CA VAL A 16 3.24 -2.47 -4.38
C VAL A 16 4.70 -2.44 -3.95
N GLY A 17 5.09 -3.34 -3.06
CA GLY A 17 6.48 -3.54 -2.63
C GLY A 17 7.09 -4.76 -3.31
N PHE A 18 8.38 -4.68 -3.64
CA PHE A 18 9.14 -5.76 -4.27
C PHE A 18 10.45 -6.02 -3.54
N VAL A 19 10.85 -7.29 -3.47
CA VAL A 19 12.20 -7.73 -3.10
C VAL A 19 12.63 -8.75 -4.15
N ASN A 20 13.75 -8.49 -4.83
CA ASN A 20 14.26 -9.34 -5.92
C ASN A 20 13.18 -9.67 -6.97
N ASP A 21 12.47 -8.64 -7.45
CA ASP A 21 11.37 -8.73 -8.43
C ASP A 21 10.14 -9.56 -7.99
N VAL A 22 10.13 -10.07 -6.76
CA VAL A 22 8.98 -10.73 -6.16
C VAL A 22 8.13 -9.72 -5.41
N GLN A 23 6.83 -9.67 -5.72
CA GLN A 23 5.88 -8.81 -5.01
C GLN A 23 5.71 -9.29 -3.56
N ILE A 24 6.03 -8.43 -2.59
CA ILE A 24 5.97 -8.75 -1.16
C ILE A 24 4.76 -8.16 -0.44
N SER A 25 4.25 -7.05 -0.95
CA SER A 25 3.18 -6.30 -0.29
C SER A 25 2.26 -5.63 -1.30
N TYR A 26 1.02 -5.37 -0.88
CA TYR A 26 0.01 -4.69 -1.67
C TYR A 26 -0.90 -3.87 -0.78
N CYS A 27 -1.18 -2.63 -1.19
CA CYS A 27 -2.25 -1.82 -0.64
C CYS A 27 -2.88 -0.98 -1.76
N ASP A 28 -4.19 -0.76 -1.69
CA ASP A 28 -4.89 0.15 -2.57
C ASP A 28 -5.94 0.97 -1.80
N SER A 29 -6.52 1.98 -2.47
CA SER A 29 -7.53 2.87 -1.87
C SER A 29 -8.88 2.22 -1.56
N ASN A 30 -9.12 0.99 -2.03
CA ASN A 30 -10.34 0.24 -1.78
C ASN A 30 -10.19 -0.63 -0.54
N ILE A 31 -9.07 -1.34 -0.43
CA ILE A 31 -8.71 -2.25 0.66
C ILE A 31 -8.32 -1.46 1.92
N ASN A 32 -7.60 -0.33 1.78
CA ASN A 32 -7.13 0.51 2.88
C ASN A 32 -6.37 -0.26 3.99
N LYS A 33 -5.71 -1.35 3.59
CA LYS A 33 -4.89 -2.24 4.41
C LYS A 33 -3.72 -2.75 3.59
N ASN A 34 -2.53 -2.79 4.19
CA ASN A 34 -1.37 -3.40 3.57
C ASN A 34 -1.40 -4.92 3.78
N ILE A 35 -1.31 -5.68 2.69
CA ILE A 35 -1.47 -7.14 2.66
C ILE A 35 -0.14 -7.79 2.25
N PRO A 36 0.43 -8.70 3.08
CA PRO A 36 1.54 -9.54 2.66
C PRO A 36 1.16 -10.41 1.46
N LYS A 37 2.07 -10.55 0.50
CA LYS A 37 1.86 -11.36 -0.70
C LYS A 37 2.71 -12.63 -0.77
N GLN A 38 3.65 -12.79 0.17
CA GLN A 38 4.52 -13.96 0.26
C GLN A 38 4.44 -14.57 1.65
N ASP A 39 4.51 -15.89 1.77
CA ASP A 39 4.39 -16.59 3.05
C ASP A 39 5.49 -16.17 4.04
N TRP A 40 6.71 -15.97 3.54
CA TRP A 40 7.84 -15.53 4.35
C TRP A 40 7.67 -14.10 4.88
N MET A 41 6.83 -13.26 4.26
CA MET A 41 6.50 -11.94 4.77
C MET A 41 5.53 -11.99 5.97
N ASN A 42 4.79 -13.09 6.16
CA ASN A 42 3.96 -13.27 7.36
C ASN A 42 4.83 -13.45 8.61
N ASN A 43 6.03 -14.04 8.47
CA ASN A 43 6.95 -14.28 9.57
C ASN A 43 7.52 -12.98 10.18
N VAL A 44 7.49 -11.87 9.43
CA VAL A 44 7.91 -10.55 9.95
C VAL A 44 7.13 -10.19 11.21
N SER A 45 5.86 -10.57 11.32
CA SER A 45 5.04 -10.33 12.52
C SER A 45 5.51 -11.08 13.76
N SER A 46 6.32 -12.12 13.63
CA SER A 46 6.87 -12.83 14.79
C SER A 46 7.96 -12.02 15.49
N GLU A 47 8.78 -11.28 14.74
CA GLU A 47 9.83 -10.41 15.27
C GLU A 47 9.32 -8.97 15.50
N HIS A 48 8.37 -8.53 14.67
CA HIS A 48 7.79 -7.20 14.67
C HIS A 48 6.25 -7.26 14.63
N PRO A 49 5.59 -7.49 15.79
CA PRO A 49 4.13 -7.72 15.85
C PRO A 49 3.28 -6.63 15.19
N ASN A 50 3.74 -5.38 15.21
CA ASN A 50 3.00 -4.23 14.69
C ASN A 50 3.34 -3.88 13.23
N TYR A 51 4.25 -4.61 12.57
CA TYR A 51 4.76 -4.24 11.25
C TYR A 51 3.64 -3.99 10.22
N TRP A 52 2.67 -4.89 10.10
CA TRP A 52 1.56 -4.73 9.15
C TRP A 52 0.57 -3.64 9.52
N GLU A 53 0.47 -3.31 10.81
CA GLU A 53 -0.32 -2.17 11.26
C GLU A 53 0.35 -0.86 10.84
N GLU A 54 1.66 -0.72 11.09
CA GLU A 54 2.47 0.43 10.68
C GLU A 54 2.49 0.61 9.15
N GLU A 55 2.64 -0.48 8.41
CA GLU A 55 2.56 -0.49 6.93
C GLU A 55 1.16 -0.09 6.42
N THR A 56 0.12 -0.46 7.15
CA THR A 56 -1.26 -0.03 6.85
C THR A 56 -1.46 1.46 7.12
N LEU A 57 -0.95 1.98 8.23
CA LEU A 57 -0.99 3.42 8.53
C LEU A 57 -0.23 4.21 7.48
N THR A 58 0.94 3.74 7.06
CA THR A 58 1.74 4.33 5.98
C THR A 58 0.96 4.37 4.67
N CYS A 59 0.31 3.27 4.28
CA CYS A 59 -0.55 3.26 3.08
C CYS A 59 -1.63 4.34 3.13
N ARG A 60 -2.34 4.47 4.26
CA ARG A 60 -3.41 5.47 4.44
C ARG A 60 -2.89 6.90 4.39
N GLU A 61 -1.75 7.19 5.00
CA GLU A 61 -1.12 8.51 4.96
C GLU A 61 -0.67 8.87 3.54
N LYS A 62 -0.02 7.95 2.83
CA LYS A 62 0.39 8.16 1.44
C LYS A 62 -0.82 8.41 0.53
N GLN A 63 -1.90 7.66 0.67
CA GLN A 63 -3.13 7.89 -0.08
C GLN A 63 -3.65 9.33 0.10
N LYS A 64 -3.69 9.85 1.33
CA LYS A 64 -4.11 11.24 1.59
C LYS A 64 -3.18 12.26 0.91
N ILE A 65 -1.87 12.05 1.02
CA ILE A 65 -0.85 12.94 0.45
C ILE A 65 -0.97 12.96 -1.08
N PHE A 66 -1.02 11.80 -1.73
CA PHE A 66 -1.12 11.72 -3.19
C PHE A 66 -2.45 12.29 -3.71
N LYS A 67 -3.56 12.05 -3.01
CA LYS A 67 -4.85 12.66 -3.35
C LYS A 67 -4.78 14.19 -3.28
N LYS A 68 -4.16 14.75 -2.25
CA LYS A 68 -3.96 16.21 -2.13
C LYS A 68 -3.10 16.75 -3.29
N ASN A 69 -2.01 16.06 -3.62
CA ASN A 69 -1.09 16.51 -4.66
C ASN A 69 -1.74 16.51 -6.05
N ILE A 70 -2.54 15.49 -6.39
CA ILE A 70 -3.27 15.45 -7.67
C ILE A 70 -4.30 16.59 -7.78
N ASN A 71 -4.91 17.02 -6.66
CA ASN A 71 -5.87 18.12 -6.67
C ASN A 71 -5.22 19.51 -6.75
N ILE A 72 -3.91 19.60 -6.54
CA ILE A 72 -3.14 20.85 -6.67
C ILE A 72 -2.49 20.95 -8.06
N ALA A 73 -2.16 19.81 -8.66
CA ALA A 73 -1.50 19.70 -9.96
C ALA A 73 -2.41 20.13 -11.13
#